data_AF-A0A4Z0MK21-F1
#
_entry.id   AF-A0A4Z0MK21-F1
#
_cell.length_a   1.000
_cell.length_b   1.000
_cell.length_c   1.000
_cell.angle_alpha   90.00
_cell.angle_beta   90.00
_cell.angle_gamma   90.00
#
_symmetry.space_group_name_H-M   'P 1'
#
loop_
_entity.id
_entity.type
_entity.pdbx_description
1 polymer ?
#
loop_
_entity_poly.entity_id
_entity_poly.type
_entity_poly.pdbx_seq_one_letter_code
_entity_poly.pdbx_strand_id
1 'polypeptide(L)'
;MHTLEQLRAGELAGIQRLDLSCGLTEFPEEIFDLADSLEILNLSGNALSSLPADLGRLHKLRILFCSDNQFTEVPAVLGQCPQLSMVGFKANQIHTLPAAALTPGLRWLILTDNELRTLPPELGQCTHLQKLMLAGNHLTHLPETMQACTRLELLRIADNEFAELPAWLLTLPRLSWLAYAGNPFCDTLETAIVGQYPISLIKWQELEIQQQLGEGASGVIYKARWQQHNAVQDVAVKLFKGAVTSDGLPHSEMAACISAGTHPNLIAVEGKITQHPTHTEGLVLELIDPAFGNLAGPPSLASCTRDVYARGTTFTPEAALRIATGIAAAAQHLHTRGIMHGDLYAHNILNTTAGESLLGDFGAACFFDVNEPKVAYALQRLEVRAFGCLLEELLAYCPAAPDTAAFQTLRNLQQRCVQPQVEARPLFAEIQQTLAGVLQNA
;
A
#
# COMPACT_ATOMS: atom_id res chain seq x y z
N MET A 1 -13.30 -0.24 -21.36
CA MET A 1 -12.85 1.09 -21.78
C MET A 1 -13.87 1.59 -22.79
N HIS A 2 -14.40 2.79 -22.61
CA HIS A 2 -15.38 3.39 -23.51
C HIS A 2 -14.67 4.19 -24.60
N THR A 3 -15.34 4.46 -25.72
CA THR A 3 -14.76 5.30 -26.78
C THR A 3 -15.40 6.68 -26.82
N LEU A 4 -14.67 7.63 -27.42
CA LEU A 4 -15.15 9.00 -27.61
C LEU A 4 -16.34 9.04 -28.59
N GLU A 5 -16.36 8.15 -29.58
CA GLU A 5 -17.48 8.02 -30.53
C GLU A 5 -18.76 7.58 -29.82
N GLN A 6 -18.69 6.61 -28.89
CA GLN A 6 -19.85 6.17 -28.11
C GLN A 6 -20.42 7.31 -27.26
N LEU A 7 -19.54 8.12 -26.65
CA LEU A 7 -19.94 9.29 -25.89
C LEU A 7 -20.64 10.31 -26.79
N ARG A 8 -20.04 10.65 -27.93
CA ARG A 8 -20.58 11.62 -28.90
C ARG A 8 -21.88 11.18 -29.57
N ALA A 9 -22.07 9.88 -29.72
CA ALA A 9 -23.31 9.30 -30.24
C ALA A 9 -24.44 9.25 -29.20
N GLY A 10 -24.16 9.58 -27.93
CA GLY A 10 -25.13 9.51 -26.83
C GLY A 10 -25.44 8.07 -26.37
N GLU A 11 -24.67 7.08 -26.81
CA GLU A 11 -24.87 5.66 -26.47
C GLU A 11 -24.59 5.36 -24.99
N LEU A 12 -23.90 6.28 -24.31
CA LEU A 12 -23.50 6.18 -22.91
C LEU A 12 -24.48 6.87 -21.96
N ALA A 13 -25.66 7.29 -22.41
CA ALA A 13 -26.64 7.95 -21.56
C ALA A 13 -27.00 7.09 -20.32
N GLY A 14 -26.94 7.69 -19.14
CA GLY A 14 -27.33 7.06 -17.88
C GLY A 14 -26.25 6.20 -17.21
N ILE A 15 -25.05 6.07 -17.77
CA ILE A 15 -23.96 5.34 -17.10
C ILE A 15 -23.52 6.04 -15.82
N GLN A 16 -23.06 5.25 -14.84
CA GLN A 16 -22.49 5.75 -13.60
C GLN A 16 -20.97 5.84 -13.62
N ARG A 17 -20.31 5.09 -14.52
CA ARG A 17 -18.86 5.04 -14.66
C ARG A 17 -18.44 5.25 -16.10
N LEU A 18 -17.70 6.31 -16.36
CA LEU A 18 -17.07 6.60 -17.64
C LEU A 18 -15.55 6.40 -17.53
N ASP A 19 -14.98 5.69 -18.49
CA ASP A 19 -13.55 5.43 -18.62
C ASP A 19 -13.14 5.77 -20.05
N LEU A 20 -12.35 6.85 -20.23
CA LEU A 20 -11.82 7.28 -21.53
C LEU A 20 -10.30 7.37 -21.47
N SER A 21 -9.62 6.65 -22.35
CA SER A 21 -8.17 6.74 -22.59
C SER A 21 -7.97 6.61 -24.10
N CYS A 22 -8.11 7.74 -24.79
CA CYS A 22 -8.11 7.81 -26.25
C CYS A 22 -7.29 9.00 -26.76
N GLY A 23 -6.28 9.42 -25.99
CA GLY A 23 -5.39 10.53 -26.34
C GLY A 23 -6.07 11.88 -26.26
N LEU A 24 -7.00 12.09 -25.32
CA LEU A 24 -7.70 13.36 -25.14
C LEU A 24 -6.71 14.48 -24.82
N THR A 25 -6.73 15.55 -25.60
CA THR A 25 -5.99 16.80 -25.30
C THR A 25 -6.86 17.84 -24.60
N GLU A 26 -8.17 17.67 -24.66
CA GLU A 26 -9.18 18.53 -24.04
C GLU A 26 -10.29 17.68 -23.43
N PHE A 27 -11.01 18.26 -22.47
CA PHE A 27 -12.16 17.62 -21.85
C PHE A 27 -13.34 17.57 -22.83
N PRO A 28 -13.90 16.39 -23.16
CA PRO A 28 -15.07 16.30 -24.02
C PRO A 28 -16.31 16.89 -23.34
N GLU A 29 -16.91 17.93 -23.93
CA GLU A 29 -18.10 18.59 -23.37
C GLU A 29 -19.30 17.63 -23.26
N GLU A 30 -19.37 16.60 -24.09
CA GLU A 30 -20.42 15.58 -24.07
C GLU A 30 -20.45 14.77 -22.76
N ILE A 31 -19.38 14.80 -21.95
CA ILE A 31 -19.41 14.24 -20.59
C ILE A 31 -20.47 14.92 -19.73
N PHE A 32 -20.76 16.20 -19.98
CA PHE A 32 -21.80 16.93 -19.25
C PHE A 32 -23.21 16.42 -19.51
N ASP A 33 -23.45 15.72 -20.61
CA ASP A 33 -24.74 15.07 -20.88
C ASP A 33 -25.01 13.91 -19.91
N LEU A 34 -23.97 13.46 -19.18
CA LEU A 34 -24.06 12.42 -18.15
C LEU A 34 -24.19 12.98 -16.73
N ALA A 35 -24.37 14.30 -16.57
CA ALA A 35 -24.39 14.97 -15.26
C ALA A 35 -25.39 14.36 -14.27
N ASP A 36 -26.51 13.83 -14.76
CA ASP A 36 -27.59 13.25 -13.95
C ASP A 36 -27.32 11.81 -13.50
N SER A 37 -26.25 11.15 -13.96
CA SER A 37 -25.95 9.75 -13.62
C SER A 37 -24.50 9.48 -13.24
N LEU A 38 -23.54 10.26 -13.75
CA LEU A 38 -22.12 9.97 -13.64
C LEU A 38 -21.59 10.14 -12.21
N GLU A 39 -21.08 9.06 -11.63
CA GLU A 39 -20.48 9.02 -10.29
C GLU A 39 -18.96 8.84 -10.32
N ILE A 40 -18.45 8.14 -11.34
CA ILE A 40 -17.04 7.79 -11.49
C ILE A 40 -16.57 8.23 -12.87
N LEU A 41 -15.63 9.17 -12.92
CA LEU A 41 -15.00 9.61 -14.14
C LEU A 41 -13.50 9.27 -14.12
N ASN A 42 -13.06 8.50 -15.10
CA ASN A 42 -11.66 8.17 -15.29
C ASN A 42 -11.20 8.63 -16.68
N LEU A 43 -10.33 9.63 -16.66
CA LEU A 43 -9.65 10.24 -17.80
C LEU A 43 -8.13 9.96 -17.75
N SER A 44 -7.70 8.90 -17.07
CA SER A 44 -6.29 8.56 -16.97
C SER A 44 -5.71 8.08 -18.31
N GLY A 45 -4.42 8.33 -18.55
CA GLY A 45 -3.74 7.94 -19.78
C GLY A 45 -4.19 8.77 -20.98
N ASN A 46 -4.22 10.09 -20.83
CA ASN A 46 -4.54 11.05 -21.89
C ASN A 46 -3.47 12.18 -21.88
N ALA A 47 -3.73 13.30 -22.56
CA ALA A 47 -2.87 14.47 -22.63
C ALA A 47 -3.58 15.73 -22.12
N LEU A 48 -4.43 15.59 -21.11
CA LEU A 48 -5.16 16.71 -20.50
C LEU A 48 -4.22 17.55 -19.63
N SER A 49 -4.33 18.86 -19.73
CA SER A 49 -3.61 19.82 -18.88
C SER A 49 -4.53 20.68 -18.01
N SER A 50 -5.85 20.59 -18.24
CA SER A 50 -6.87 21.35 -17.49
C SER A 50 -8.20 20.61 -17.45
N LEU A 51 -9.10 21.06 -16.57
CA LEU A 51 -10.51 20.64 -16.51
C LEU A 51 -11.39 21.89 -16.67
N PRO A 52 -12.60 21.75 -17.23
CA PRO A 52 -13.47 22.89 -17.52
C PRO A 52 -13.94 23.57 -16.23
N ALA A 53 -14.16 24.89 -16.29
CA ALA A 53 -14.49 25.71 -15.12
C ALA A 53 -15.85 25.37 -14.49
N ASP A 54 -16.71 24.67 -15.22
CA ASP A 54 -18.05 24.25 -14.81
C ASP A 54 -18.14 22.74 -14.54
N LEU A 55 -17.02 22.07 -14.23
CA LEU A 55 -16.98 20.66 -13.85
C LEU A 55 -17.96 20.30 -12.72
N GLY A 56 -18.24 21.25 -11.82
CA GLY A 56 -19.23 21.12 -10.75
C GLY A 56 -20.66 20.81 -11.22
N ARG A 57 -20.98 20.98 -12.53
CA ARG A 57 -22.23 20.52 -13.16
C ARG A 57 -22.45 19.01 -12.99
N LEU A 58 -21.37 18.23 -12.93
CA LEU A 58 -21.39 16.80 -12.62
C LEU A 58 -21.68 16.59 -11.13
N HIS A 59 -22.87 16.95 -10.70
CA HIS A 59 -23.28 17.06 -9.29
C HIS A 59 -23.32 15.72 -8.54
N LYS A 60 -23.29 14.58 -9.26
CA LYS A 60 -23.17 13.22 -8.71
C LYS A 60 -21.73 12.68 -8.74
N LEU A 61 -20.76 13.42 -9.26
CA LEU A 61 -19.38 12.95 -9.38
C LEU A 61 -18.76 12.77 -8.00
N ARG A 62 -18.34 11.54 -7.72
CA ARG A 62 -17.74 11.12 -6.45
C ARG A 62 -16.27 10.77 -6.57
N ILE A 63 -15.87 10.28 -7.73
CA ILE A 63 -14.52 9.76 -8.00
C ILE A 63 -14.02 10.32 -9.32
N LEU A 64 -12.86 10.97 -9.30
CA LEU A 64 -12.18 11.47 -10.49
C LEU A 64 -10.75 10.93 -10.55
N PHE A 65 -10.40 10.30 -11.67
CA PHE A 65 -9.03 9.89 -11.97
C PHE A 65 -8.53 10.56 -13.25
N CYS A 66 -7.41 11.27 -13.15
CA CYS A 66 -6.70 11.96 -14.23
C CYS A 66 -5.20 11.62 -14.17
N SER A 67 -4.88 10.35 -13.88
CA SER A 67 -3.46 9.92 -13.80
C SER A 67 -2.84 9.85 -15.19
N ASP A 68 -1.51 9.94 -15.31
CA ASP A 68 -0.80 9.83 -16.60
C ASP A 68 -1.35 10.84 -17.62
N ASN A 69 -1.26 12.13 -17.27
CA ASN A 69 -1.71 13.29 -18.05
C ASN A 69 -0.64 14.41 -17.99
N GLN A 70 -0.99 15.65 -18.34
CA GLN A 70 -0.08 16.80 -18.43
C GLN A 70 -0.49 17.94 -17.48
N PHE A 71 -1.09 17.62 -16.33
CA PHE A 71 -1.47 18.64 -15.35
C PHE A 71 -0.24 19.19 -14.63
N THR A 72 -0.14 20.52 -14.52
CA THR A 72 0.90 21.23 -13.75
C THR A 72 0.41 21.75 -12.40
N GLU A 73 -0.90 21.73 -12.17
CA GLU A 73 -1.57 22.04 -10.92
C GLU A 73 -2.80 21.14 -10.75
N VAL A 74 -3.22 20.89 -9.52
CA VAL A 74 -4.54 20.28 -9.29
C VAL A 74 -5.62 21.33 -9.58
N PRO A 75 -6.57 21.08 -10.49
CA PRO A 75 -7.55 22.09 -10.88
C PRO A 75 -8.41 22.59 -9.71
N ALA A 76 -8.43 23.91 -9.48
CA ALA A 76 -9.23 24.51 -8.41
C ALA A 76 -10.74 24.25 -8.54
N VAL A 77 -11.24 23.93 -9.74
CA VAL A 77 -12.66 23.58 -9.95
C VAL A 77 -13.10 22.33 -9.19
N LEU A 78 -12.18 21.45 -8.78
CA LEU A 78 -12.52 20.25 -8.00
C LEU A 78 -13.22 20.59 -6.67
N GLY A 79 -12.85 21.71 -6.03
CA GLY A 79 -13.51 22.16 -4.80
C GLY A 79 -14.98 22.55 -4.99
N GLN A 80 -15.43 22.73 -6.23
CA GLN A 80 -16.82 23.04 -6.57
C GLN A 80 -17.68 21.78 -6.79
N CYS A 81 -17.08 20.58 -6.76
CA CYS A 81 -17.79 19.32 -6.94
C CYS A 81 -18.29 18.79 -5.57
N PRO A 82 -19.59 18.91 -5.25
CA PRO A 82 -20.08 18.78 -3.87
C PRO A 82 -19.98 17.35 -3.30
N GLN A 83 -19.96 16.33 -4.17
CA GLN A 83 -19.90 14.92 -3.77
C GLN A 83 -18.51 14.28 -3.99
N LEU A 84 -17.55 15.05 -4.50
CA LEU A 84 -16.23 14.54 -4.82
C LEU A 84 -15.51 14.13 -3.53
N SER A 85 -15.06 12.88 -3.50
CA SER A 85 -14.46 12.28 -2.30
C SER A 85 -13.18 11.50 -2.62
N MET A 86 -12.95 11.14 -3.88
CA MET A 86 -11.73 10.46 -4.31
C MET A 86 -11.18 11.15 -5.56
N VAL A 87 -9.92 11.55 -5.48
CA VAL A 87 -9.24 12.31 -6.52
C VAL A 87 -7.87 11.71 -6.75
N GLY A 88 -7.53 11.40 -8.01
CA GLY A 88 -6.20 10.91 -8.36
C GLY A 88 -5.60 11.54 -9.60
N PHE A 89 -4.40 12.07 -9.44
CA PHE A 89 -3.56 12.66 -10.49
C PHE A 89 -2.14 12.08 -10.41
N LYS A 90 -2.01 10.74 -10.34
CA LYS A 90 -0.69 10.09 -10.34
C LYS A 90 0.05 10.39 -11.65
N ALA A 91 1.38 10.47 -11.65
CA ALA A 91 2.20 10.60 -12.87
C ALA A 91 1.76 11.78 -13.74
N ASN A 92 1.82 12.98 -13.16
CA ASN A 92 1.61 14.26 -13.85
C ASN A 92 2.83 15.16 -13.59
N GLN A 93 2.73 16.46 -13.85
CA GLN A 93 3.79 17.45 -13.64
C GLN A 93 3.38 18.46 -12.57
N ILE A 94 2.60 18.03 -11.57
CA ILE A 94 1.93 18.96 -10.65
C ILE A 94 2.94 19.56 -9.69
N HIS A 95 3.11 20.88 -9.73
CA HIS A 95 3.93 21.63 -8.78
C HIS A 95 3.09 22.26 -7.66
N THR A 96 1.78 22.37 -7.83
CA THR A 96 0.88 23.08 -6.91
C THR A 96 -0.44 22.35 -6.66
N LEU A 97 -0.78 22.18 -5.38
CA LEU A 97 -2.12 21.83 -4.90
C LEU A 97 -2.77 23.09 -4.31
N PRO A 98 -3.65 23.80 -5.03
CA PRO A 98 -4.31 24.98 -4.48
C PRO A 98 -5.33 24.58 -3.43
N ALA A 99 -5.48 25.39 -2.37
CA ALA A 99 -6.47 25.17 -1.32
C ALA A 99 -7.91 25.04 -1.87
N ALA A 100 -8.23 25.79 -2.93
CA ALA A 100 -9.53 25.76 -3.59
C ALA A 100 -9.86 24.44 -4.28
N ALA A 101 -8.88 23.57 -4.56
CA ALA A 101 -9.15 22.23 -5.11
C ALA A 101 -9.63 21.23 -4.05
N LEU A 102 -9.47 21.54 -2.76
CA LEU A 102 -9.80 20.65 -1.66
C LEU A 102 -11.28 20.72 -1.30
N THR A 103 -11.88 19.56 -1.04
CA THR A 103 -13.27 19.44 -0.59
C THR A 103 -13.32 18.91 0.85
N PRO A 104 -14.19 19.40 1.74
CA PRO A 104 -14.33 18.86 3.10
C PRO A 104 -14.69 17.36 3.17
N GLY A 105 -15.32 16.83 2.10
CA GLY A 105 -15.67 15.42 1.94
C GLY A 105 -14.55 14.54 1.35
N LEU A 106 -13.35 15.08 1.12
CA LEU A 106 -12.23 14.35 0.54
C LEU A 106 -11.81 13.20 1.46
N ARG A 107 -11.82 11.97 0.92
CA ARG A 107 -11.44 10.73 1.59
C ARG A 107 -10.14 10.16 1.05
N TRP A 108 -9.89 10.34 -0.25
CA TRP A 108 -8.71 9.80 -0.92
C TRP A 108 -8.12 10.82 -1.90
N LEU A 109 -6.85 11.14 -1.71
CA LEU A 109 -6.06 11.98 -2.61
C LEU A 109 -4.80 11.23 -3.08
N ILE A 110 -4.64 11.09 -4.40
CA ILE A 110 -3.46 10.50 -5.04
C ILE A 110 -2.75 11.58 -5.85
N LEU A 111 -1.53 11.92 -5.45
CA LEU A 111 -0.63 12.84 -6.12
C LEU A 111 0.77 12.23 -6.25
N THR A 112 0.86 10.90 -6.23
CA THR A 112 2.10 10.15 -6.47
C THR A 112 2.76 10.53 -7.79
N ASP A 113 4.08 10.61 -7.83
CA ASP A 113 4.87 10.84 -9.04
C ASP A 113 4.46 12.18 -9.70
N ASN A 114 4.77 13.26 -9.00
CA ASN A 114 4.54 14.65 -9.38
C ASN A 114 5.73 15.50 -8.89
N GLU A 115 5.59 16.82 -8.90
CA GLU A 115 6.68 17.76 -8.58
C GLU A 115 6.31 18.71 -7.42
N LEU A 116 5.45 18.27 -6.49
CA LEU A 116 4.99 19.08 -5.37
C LEU A 116 6.15 19.37 -4.40
N ARG A 117 6.31 20.64 -4.04
CA ARG A 117 7.29 21.09 -3.03
C ARG A 117 6.68 21.38 -1.67
N THR A 118 5.40 21.75 -1.66
CA THR A 118 4.64 22.06 -0.45
C THR A 118 3.18 21.62 -0.61
N LEU A 119 2.48 21.53 0.52
CA LEU A 119 1.03 21.30 0.56
C LEU A 119 0.36 22.49 1.28
N PRO A 120 -0.87 22.86 0.90
CA PRO A 120 -1.60 23.93 1.56
C PRO A 120 -2.02 23.51 2.99
N PRO A 121 -1.99 24.42 3.98
CA PRO A 121 -2.45 24.12 5.35
C PRO A 121 -3.94 23.74 5.41
N GLU A 122 -4.74 24.12 4.42
CA GLU A 122 -6.14 23.74 4.28
C GLU A 122 -6.35 22.23 4.10
N LEU A 123 -5.30 21.48 3.74
CA LEU A 123 -5.37 20.01 3.73
C LEU A 123 -5.74 19.43 5.11
N GLY A 124 -5.37 20.13 6.21
CA GLY A 124 -5.80 19.78 7.56
C GLY A 124 -7.31 19.92 7.82
N GLN A 125 -8.05 20.61 6.95
CA GLN A 125 -9.51 20.72 7.03
C GLN A 125 -10.22 19.49 6.42
N CYS A 126 -9.51 18.66 5.67
CA CYS A 126 -10.01 17.41 5.09
C CYS A 126 -10.09 16.30 6.16
N THR A 127 -10.88 16.51 7.21
CA THR A 127 -11.01 15.59 8.36
C THR A 127 -11.59 14.21 8.01
N HIS A 128 -12.10 14.04 6.79
CA HIS A 128 -12.56 12.78 6.23
C HIS A 128 -11.46 11.98 5.51
N LEU A 129 -10.25 12.55 5.35
CA LEU A 129 -9.16 11.94 4.62
C LEU A 129 -8.73 10.63 5.29
N GLN A 130 -8.74 9.54 4.51
CA GLN A 130 -8.36 8.19 4.91
C GLN A 130 -7.08 7.74 4.20
N LYS A 131 -6.89 8.19 2.95
CA LYS A 131 -5.78 7.76 2.11
C LYS A 131 -5.13 8.95 1.41
N LEU A 132 -3.83 9.12 1.63
CA LEU A 132 -3.03 10.19 1.03
C LEU A 132 -1.77 9.59 0.42
N MET A 133 -1.62 9.72 -0.90
CA MET A 133 -0.49 9.18 -1.64
C MET A 133 0.29 10.32 -2.27
N LEU A 134 1.51 10.55 -1.79
CA LEU A 134 2.41 11.66 -2.13
C LEU A 134 3.81 11.17 -2.51
N ALA A 135 4.00 9.86 -2.69
CA ALA A 135 5.31 9.30 -3.01
C ALA A 135 5.85 9.84 -4.36
N GLY A 136 7.17 10.03 -4.49
CA GLY A 136 7.79 10.59 -5.70
C GLY A 136 7.41 12.06 -5.92
N ASN A 137 7.74 12.92 -4.95
CA ASN A 137 7.57 14.37 -5.03
C ASN A 137 8.81 15.07 -4.43
N HIS A 138 8.76 16.39 -4.23
CA HIS A 138 9.84 17.19 -3.65
C HIS A 138 9.44 17.79 -2.28
N LEU A 139 8.60 17.09 -1.51
CA LEU A 139 8.11 17.59 -0.24
C LEU A 139 9.20 17.51 0.83
N THR A 140 9.34 18.58 1.60
CA THR A 140 10.27 18.64 2.75
C THR A 140 9.56 18.49 4.10
N HIS A 141 8.25 18.74 4.14
CA HIS A 141 7.42 18.67 5.34
C HIS A 141 5.95 18.47 4.97
N LEU A 142 5.16 18.00 5.94
CA LEU A 142 3.69 18.02 5.88
C LEU A 142 3.19 19.22 6.71
N PRO A 143 2.07 19.87 6.33
CA PRO A 143 1.47 20.94 7.13
C PRO A 143 1.07 20.46 8.53
N GLU A 144 1.45 21.22 9.56
CA GLU A 144 1.09 20.92 10.97
C GLU A 144 -0.42 20.82 11.22
N THR A 145 -1.23 21.48 10.40
CA THR A 145 -2.70 21.40 10.45
C THR A 145 -3.23 19.99 10.17
N MET A 146 -2.46 19.12 9.51
CA MET A 146 -2.84 17.74 9.23
C MET A 146 -2.92 16.85 10.46
N GLN A 147 -2.47 17.30 11.63
CA GLN A 147 -2.78 16.64 12.91
C GLN A 147 -4.30 16.45 13.12
N ALA A 148 -5.14 17.28 12.47
CA ALA A 148 -6.60 17.19 12.51
C ALA A 148 -7.16 16.04 11.64
N CYS A 149 -6.37 15.47 10.73
CA CYS A 149 -6.74 14.34 9.86
C CYS A 149 -6.74 13.00 10.61
N THR A 150 -7.48 12.94 11.72
CA THR A 150 -7.54 11.78 12.64
C THR A 150 -8.12 10.50 12.01
N ARG A 151 -8.70 10.60 10.80
CA ARG A 151 -9.19 9.45 10.02
C ARG A 151 -8.17 8.89 9.03
N LEU A 152 -6.99 9.51 8.91
CA LEU A 152 -5.95 9.05 8.01
C LEU A 152 -5.48 7.66 8.44
N GLU A 153 -5.56 6.72 7.51
CA GLU A 153 -5.22 5.30 7.69
C GLU A 153 -4.00 4.92 6.86
N LEU A 154 -3.88 5.52 5.66
CA LEU A 154 -2.77 5.35 4.72
C LEU A 154 -2.11 6.67 4.36
N LEU A 155 -0.79 6.74 4.60
CA LEU A 155 0.07 7.79 4.11
C LEU A 155 1.28 7.21 3.37
N ARG A 156 1.51 7.65 2.14
CA ARG A 156 2.74 7.35 1.40
C ARG A 156 3.46 8.65 1.05
N ILE A 157 4.66 8.80 1.56
CA ILE A 157 5.56 9.95 1.37
C ILE A 157 6.97 9.47 0.99
N ALA A 158 7.09 8.22 0.50
CA ALA A 158 8.35 7.69 0.00
C ALA A 158 8.91 8.54 -1.14
N ASP A 159 10.22 8.55 -1.34
CA ASP A 159 10.90 9.29 -2.41
C ASP A 159 10.51 10.79 -2.41
N ASN A 160 10.92 11.48 -1.35
CA ASN A 160 10.70 12.91 -1.13
C ASN A 160 11.96 13.50 -0.44
N GLU A 161 11.88 14.73 0.06
CA GLU A 161 13.01 15.46 0.64
C GLU A 161 12.83 15.70 2.15
N PHE A 162 12.13 14.81 2.86
CA PHE A 162 11.92 14.95 4.30
C PHE A 162 13.22 14.79 5.09
N ALA A 163 13.47 15.72 6.02
CA ALA A 163 14.59 15.62 6.97
C ALA A 163 14.20 14.94 8.29
N GLU A 164 12.90 14.80 8.57
CA GLU A 164 12.34 14.10 9.73
C GLU A 164 10.85 13.79 9.50
N LEU A 165 10.30 12.87 10.31
CA LEU A 165 8.86 12.67 10.40
C LEU A 165 8.23 13.64 11.42
N PRO A 166 7.09 14.28 11.10
CA PRO A 166 6.43 15.14 12.07
C PRO A 166 5.88 14.34 13.26
N ALA A 167 6.10 14.85 14.48
CA ALA A 167 5.75 14.11 15.70
C ALA A 167 4.26 13.77 15.83
N TRP A 168 3.37 14.64 15.32
CA TRP A 168 1.92 14.39 15.32
C TRP A 168 1.50 13.22 14.44
N LEU A 169 2.32 12.82 13.45
CA LEU A 169 2.00 11.69 12.58
C LEU A 169 1.97 10.39 13.38
N LEU A 170 2.90 10.26 14.33
CA LEU A 170 3.05 9.10 15.21
C LEU A 170 1.97 9.02 16.30
N THR A 171 1.10 10.03 16.41
CA THR A 171 -0.02 10.05 17.36
C THR A 171 -1.37 9.90 16.67
N LEU A 172 -1.41 9.80 15.34
CA LEU A 172 -2.67 9.65 14.61
C LEU A 172 -3.37 8.33 14.98
N PRO A 173 -4.64 8.37 15.41
CA PRO A 173 -5.29 7.21 16.02
C PRO A 173 -5.64 6.12 15.00
N ARG A 174 -5.64 6.45 13.70
CA ARG A 174 -5.98 5.49 12.63
C ARG A 174 -4.86 5.12 11.68
N LEU A 175 -3.74 5.84 11.72
CA LEU A 175 -2.63 5.58 10.81
C LEU A 175 -2.09 4.17 11.08
N SER A 176 -2.09 3.36 10.02
CA SER A 176 -1.66 1.96 10.04
C SER A 176 -0.65 1.66 8.95
N TRP A 177 -0.70 2.46 7.89
CA TRP A 177 0.11 2.33 6.70
C TRP A 177 0.89 3.59 6.47
N LEU A 178 2.20 3.47 6.61
CA LEU A 178 3.11 4.57 6.47
C LEU A 178 4.32 4.08 5.66
N ALA A 179 4.46 4.62 4.46
CA ALA A 179 5.65 4.41 3.63
C ALA A 179 6.41 5.74 3.49
N TYR A 180 7.69 5.74 3.85
CA TYR A 180 8.57 6.91 3.81
C TYR A 180 10.00 6.59 3.33
N ALA A 181 10.25 5.41 2.79
CA ALA A 181 11.57 5.04 2.24
C ALA A 181 12.04 6.03 1.16
N GLY A 182 13.35 6.17 0.96
CA GLY A 182 13.92 7.13 0.00
C GLY A 182 13.77 8.60 0.43
N ASN A 183 13.71 8.87 1.73
CA ASN A 183 13.84 10.22 2.27
C ASN A 183 15.19 10.39 2.96
N PRO A 184 15.79 11.61 2.93
CA PRO A 184 17.10 11.87 3.53
C PRO A 184 17.30 11.36 4.97
N PHE A 185 16.25 11.37 5.80
CA PHE A 185 16.33 10.91 7.18
C PHE A 185 16.47 9.38 7.35
N CYS A 186 16.08 8.58 6.36
CA CYS A 186 16.17 7.12 6.43
C CYS A 186 17.32 6.52 5.59
N ASP A 187 17.86 7.26 4.61
CA ASP A 187 18.88 6.74 3.68
C ASP A 187 20.17 6.24 4.37
N THR A 188 20.63 6.97 5.39
CA THR A 188 21.84 6.59 6.13
C THR A 188 21.62 5.27 6.89
N LEU A 189 20.44 5.10 7.47
CA LEU A 189 20.06 3.91 8.21
C LEU A 189 19.87 2.71 7.27
N GLU A 190 19.17 2.90 6.16
CA GLU A 190 19.00 1.88 5.12
C GLU A 190 20.36 1.35 4.64
N THR A 191 21.28 2.26 4.30
CA THR A 191 22.64 1.89 3.89
C THR A 191 23.38 1.10 4.97
N ALA A 192 23.26 1.51 6.24
CA ALA A 192 23.92 0.84 7.36
C ALA A 192 23.34 -0.56 7.65
N ILE A 193 22.03 -0.74 7.51
CA ILE A 193 21.35 -2.03 7.73
C ILE A 193 21.63 -3.00 6.58
N VAL A 194 21.55 -2.53 5.33
CA VAL A 194 21.87 -3.36 4.15
C VAL A 194 23.28 -3.92 4.21
N GLY A 195 24.26 -3.13 4.69
CA GLY A 195 25.64 -3.59 4.87
C GLY A 195 25.83 -4.70 5.92
N GLN A 196 24.87 -4.91 6.82
CA GLN A 196 24.95 -5.94 7.87
C GLN A 196 24.47 -7.32 7.41
N TYR A 197 23.66 -7.38 6.36
CA TYR A 197 23.02 -8.62 5.88
C TYR A 197 23.53 -8.97 4.47
N PRO A 198 24.66 -9.70 4.35
CA PRO A 198 25.20 -10.08 3.05
C PRO A 198 24.22 -11.00 2.33
N ILE A 199 24.04 -10.77 1.02
CA ILE A 199 23.23 -11.60 0.15
C ILE A 199 24.08 -12.34 -0.89
N SER A 200 23.65 -13.55 -1.23
CA SER A 200 24.16 -14.32 -2.36
C SER A 200 23.94 -13.55 -3.67
N LEU A 201 24.99 -13.43 -4.48
CA LEU A 201 24.90 -12.86 -5.82
C LEU A 201 24.70 -13.99 -6.83
N ILE A 202 23.57 -13.97 -7.53
CA ILE A 202 23.20 -14.99 -8.51
C ILE A 202 23.36 -14.38 -9.89
N LYS A 203 24.18 -15.01 -10.75
CA LYS A 203 24.37 -14.50 -12.11
C LYS A 203 23.16 -14.86 -12.96
N TRP A 204 22.73 -13.94 -13.81
CA TRP A 204 21.63 -14.17 -14.74
C TRP A 204 21.79 -15.45 -15.58
N GLN A 205 23.02 -15.78 -15.96
CA GLN A 205 23.36 -16.96 -16.76
C GLN A 205 23.10 -18.29 -16.03
N GLU A 206 22.98 -18.26 -14.70
CA GLU A 206 22.63 -19.44 -13.88
C GLU A 206 21.12 -19.67 -13.83
N LEU A 207 20.31 -18.74 -14.38
CA LEU A 207 18.86 -18.79 -14.32
C LEU A 207 18.28 -19.12 -15.70
N GLU A 208 17.49 -20.19 -15.76
CA GLU A 208 16.67 -20.52 -16.92
C GLU A 208 15.24 -20.03 -16.66
N ILE A 209 14.89 -18.87 -17.22
CA ILE A 209 13.56 -18.27 -17.08
C ILE A 209 12.50 -19.10 -17.80
N GLN A 210 11.38 -19.32 -17.13
CA GLN A 210 10.23 -20.07 -17.62
C GLN A 210 9.00 -19.16 -17.75
N GLN A 211 7.82 -19.63 -17.36
CA GLN A 211 6.58 -18.87 -17.45
C GLN A 211 6.53 -17.70 -16.45
N GLN A 212 5.81 -16.66 -16.82
CA GLN A 212 5.41 -15.58 -15.92
C GLN A 212 4.40 -16.12 -14.89
N LEU A 213 4.64 -15.84 -13.61
CA LEU A 213 3.75 -16.18 -12.49
C LEU A 213 2.80 -15.01 -12.16
N GLY A 214 3.27 -13.78 -12.33
CA GLY A 214 2.47 -12.59 -12.06
C GLY A 214 3.18 -11.29 -12.46
N GLU A 215 2.44 -10.20 -12.50
CA GLU A 215 2.96 -8.86 -12.74
C GLU A 215 2.22 -7.86 -11.86
N GLY A 216 2.99 -7.00 -11.19
CA GLY A 216 2.48 -5.94 -10.33
C GLY A 216 3.05 -4.57 -10.71
N ALA A 217 2.84 -3.60 -9.82
CA ALA A 217 3.36 -2.25 -9.97
C ALA A 217 4.89 -2.21 -9.87
N SER A 218 5.50 -3.00 -8.97
CA SER A 218 6.94 -2.99 -8.74
C SER A 218 7.75 -3.89 -9.68
N GLY A 219 7.13 -4.85 -10.36
CA GLY A 219 7.88 -5.79 -11.18
C GLY A 219 7.07 -6.91 -11.81
N VAL A 220 7.78 -7.78 -12.53
CA VAL A 220 7.26 -9.02 -13.11
C VAL A 220 7.92 -10.20 -12.42
N ILE A 221 7.12 -11.21 -12.05
CA ILE A 221 7.57 -12.42 -11.38
C ILE A 221 7.50 -13.59 -12.37
N TYR A 222 8.60 -14.32 -12.50
CA TYR A 222 8.73 -15.50 -13.35
C TYR A 222 9.05 -16.73 -12.52
N LYS A 223 8.61 -17.90 -12.98
CA LYS A 223 9.21 -19.16 -12.56
C LYS A 223 10.56 -19.30 -13.27
N ALA A 224 11.57 -19.82 -12.59
CA ALA A 224 12.86 -20.13 -13.20
C ALA A 224 13.47 -21.40 -12.60
N ARG A 225 14.40 -22.01 -13.33
CA ARG A 225 15.32 -23.03 -12.79
C ARG A 225 16.67 -22.39 -12.52
N TRP A 226 17.13 -22.45 -11.28
CA TRP A 226 18.46 -22.02 -10.89
C TRP A 226 19.44 -23.20 -10.96
N GLN A 227 20.42 -23.09 -11.85
CA GLN A 227 21.49 -24.06 -12.04
C GLN A 227 22.65 -23.72 -11.10
N GLN A 228 22.68 -24.40 -9.96
CA GLN A 228 23.84 -24.40 -9.07
C GLN A 228 24.83 -25.49 -9.52
N HIS A 229 26.11 -25.34 -9.18
CA HIS A 229 27.19 -26.23 -9.63
C HIS A 229 26.87 -27.75 -9.55
N ASN A 230 26.08 -28.19 -8.56
CA ASN A 230 25.71 -29.60 -8.37
C ASN A 230 24.19 -29.85 -8.21
N ALA A 231 23.33 -28.85 -8.39
CA ALA A 231 21.88 -28.98 -8.17
C ALA A 231 21.07 -28.03 -9.06
N VAL A 232 19.84 -28.42 -9.37
CA VAL A 232 18.87 -27.55 -10.03
C VAL A 232 17.73 -27.34 -9.05
N GLN A 233 17.44 -26.07 -8.74
CA GLN A 233 16.36 -25.68 -7.84
C GLN A 233 15.31 -24.86 -8.62
N ASP A 234 14.04 -25.16 -8.40
CA ASP A 234 12.94 -24.33 -8.88
C ASP A 234 12.82 -23.08 -7.98
N VAL A 235 12.81 -21.89 -8.59
CA VAL A 235 12.79 -20.60 -7.90
C VAL A 235 11.79 -19.64 -8.55
N ALA A 236 11.45 -18.58 -7.84
CA ALA A 236 10.75 -17.42 -8.40
C ALA A 236 11.76 -16.29 -8.65
N VAL A 237 11.68 -15.63 -9.80
CA VAL A 237 12.53 -14.51 -10.19
C VAL A 237 11.66 -13.27 -10.29
N LYS A 238 11.88 -12.29 -9.41
CA LYS A 238 11.23 -10.98 -9.47
C LYS A 238 12.16 -9.99 -10.15
N LEU A 239 11.76 -9.47 -11.30
CA LEU A 239 12.45 -8.39 -12.01
C LEU A 239 11.73 -7.08 -11.74
N PHE A 240 12.45 -6.08 -11.25
CA PHE A 240 11.87 -4.79 -10.91
C PHE A 240 11.69 -3.90 -12.13
N LYS A 241 10.62 -3.10 -12.14
CA LYS A 241 10.43 -2.01 -13.10
C LYS A 241 11.27 -0.82 -12.61
N GLY A 242 12.05 -0.19 -13.49
CA GLY A 242 13.02 0.86 -13.12
C GLY A 242 12.43 2.22 -12.73
N ALA A 243 11.13 2.31 -12.45
CA ALA A 243 10.44 3.55 -12.09
C ALA A 243 10.00 3.52 -10.62
N VAL A 244 9.80 4.70 -10.03
CA VAL A 244 9.20 4.88 -8.71
C VAL A 244 7.83 4.19 -8.70
N THR A 245 7.58 3.34 -7.71
CA THR A 245 6.27 2.68 -7.57
C THR A 245 5.36 3.54 -6.71
N SER A 246 4.08 3.20 -6.63
CA SER A 246 3.16 3.87 -5.70
C SER A 246 3.51 3.67 -4.23
N ASP A 247 4.45 2.78 -3.92
CA ASP A 247 4.72 2.23 -2.60
C ASP A 247 6.11 2.69 -2.12
N GLY A 248 7.06 2.81 -3.05
CA GLY A 248 8.41 3.27 -2.81
C GLY A 248 9.36 2.96 -3.97
N LEU A 249 10.66 3.04 -3.69
CA LEU A 249 11.73 2.76 -4.64
C LEU A 249 12.03 1.26 -4.70
N PRO A 250 12.21 0.67 -5.91
CA PRO A 250 12.54 -0.75 -6.05
C PRO A 250 13.77 -1.21 -5.25
N HIS A 251 14.78 -0.35 -5.11
CA HIS A 251 15.98 -0.68 -4.34
C HIS A 251 15.69 -0.77 -2.84
N SER A 252 14.76 0.04 -2.30
CA SER A 252 14.37 -0.03 -0.89
C SER A 252 13.54 -1.27 -0.59
N GLU A 253 12.65 -1.66 -1.51
CA GLU A 253 11.96 -2.96 -1.43
C GLU A 253 12.97 -4.11 -1.41
N MET A 254 13.96 -4.06 -2.31
CA MET A 254 15.02 -5.05 -2.36
C MET A 254 15.83 -5.06 -1.06
N ALA A 255 16.28 -3.90 -0.57
CA ALA A 255 17.00 -3.76 0.69
C ALA A 255 16.22 -4.38 1.85
N ALA A 256 14.93 -4.07 1.98
CA ALA A 256 14.07 -4.61 3.03
C ALA A 256 13.92 -6.13 2.93
N CYS A 257 13.67 -6.66 1.72
CA CYS A 257 13.60 -8.10 1.47
C CYS A 257 14.89 -8.81 1.93
N ILE A 258 16.06 -8.24 1.62
CA ILE A 258 17.36 -8.81 1.97
C ILE A 258 17.60 -8.74 3.48
N SER A 259 17.42 -7.55 4.07
CA SER A 259 17.68 -7.29 5.48
C SER A 259 16.68 -7.98 6.42
N ALA A 260 15.49 -8.33 5.93
CA ALA A 260 14.55 -9.17 6.66
C ALA A 260 15.17 -10.53 7.01
N GLY A 261 16.01 -11.10 6.13
CA GLY A 261 16.61 -12.42 6.32
C GLY A 261 15.57 -13.54 6.38
N THR A 262 15.97 -14.71 6.88
CA THR A 262 15.11 -15.91 6.89
C THR A 262 14.14 -15.91 8.07
N HIS A 263 12.87 -16.18 7.80
CA HIS A 263 11.83 -16.42 8.81
C HIS A 263 10.74 -17.34 8.23
N PRO A 264 10.18 -18.30 9.00
CA PRO A 264 9.19 -19.27 8.48
C PRO A 264 7.91 -18.67 7.90
N ASN A 265 7.59 -17.43 8.26
CA ASN A 265 6.41 -16.70 7.80
C ASN A 265 6.74 -15.54 6.85
N LEU A 266 7.94 -15.50 6.28
CA LEU A 266 8.34 -14.57 5.23
C LEU A 266 8.68 -15.34 3.95
N ILE A 267 8.44 -14.74 2.79
CA ILE A 267 8.95 -15.30 1.52
C ILE A 267 10.47 -15.20 1.53
N ALA A 268 11.16 -16.33 1.43
CA ALA A 268 12.62 -16.36 1.50
C ALA A 268 13.27 -15.75 0.25
N VAL A 269 14.32 -14.96 0.46
CA VAL A 269 15.16 -14.39 -0.60
C VAL A 269 16.42 -15.24 -0.73
N GLU A 270 16.59 -15.84 -1.90
CA GLU A 270 17.73 -16.72 -2.21
C GLU A 270 18.96 -15.92 -2.66
N GLY A 271 18.75 -14.81 -3.37
CA GLY A 271 19.85 -13.99 -3.84
C GLY A 271 19.45 -12.77 -4.67
N LYS A 272 20.41 -11.85 -4.86
CA LYS A 272 20.30 -10.71 -5.78
C LYS A 272 20.81 -11.10 -7.16
N ILE A 273 20.04 -10.75 -8.19
CA ILE A 273 20.42 -11.00 -9.58
C ILE A 273 21.53 -10.04 -10.01
N THR A 274 22.53 -10.56 -10.71
CA THR A 274 23.63 -9.80 -11.30
C THR A 274 23.79 -10.14 -12.77
N GLN A 275 24.42 -9.25 -13.54
CA GLN A 275 24.72 -9.45 -14.97
C GLN A 275 23.47 -9.66 -15.85
N HIS A 276 22.33 -9.07 -15.47
CA HIS A 276 21.16 -9.05 -16.34
C HIS A 276 21.49 -8.29 -17.65
N PRO A 277 21.07 -8.78 -18.84
CA PRO A 277 21.46 -8.19 -20.14
C PRO A 277 21.10 -6.72 -20.31
N THR A 278 20.03 -6.27 -19.66
CA THR A 278 19.53 -4.89 -19.69
C THR A 278 19.82 -4.11 -18.40
N HIS A 279 20.68 -4.64 -17.52
CA HIS A 279 20.97 -4.07 -16.19
C HIS A 279 19.74 -3.93 -15.27
N THR A 280 18.66 -4.65 -15.56
CA THR A 280 17.46 -4.71 -14.71
C THR A 280 17.80 -5.32 -13.36
N GLU A 281 17.39 -4.66 -12.29
CA GLU A 281 17.50 -5.18 -10.93
C GLU A 281 16.48 -6.29 -10.68
N GLY A 282 16.86 -7.29 -9.88
CA GLY A 282 15.97 -8.39 -9.56
C GLY A 282 16.42 -9.23 -8.37
N LEU A 283 15.47 -9.98 -7.83
CA LEU A 283 15.66 -10.93 -6.74
C LEU A 283 15.28 -12.34 -7.19
N VAL A 284 16.02 -13.31 -6.67
CA VAL A 284 15.63 -14.72 -6.68
C VAL A 284 15.00 -15.02 -5.33
N LEU A 285 13.79 -15.55 -5.36
CA LEU A 285 12.95 -15.88 -4.22
C LEU A 285 12.67 -17.38 -4.22
N GLU A 286 12.34 -17.93 -3.06
CA GLU A 286 11.81 -19.28 -2.94
C GLU A 286 10.54 -19.43 -3.80
N LEU A 287 10.44 -20.55 -4.54
CA LEU A 287 9.20 -20.86 -5.25
C LEU A 287 8.15 -21.33 -4.25
N ILE A 288 7.07 -20.56 -4.15
CA ILE A 288 6.01 -20.79 -3.19
C ILE A 288 5.18 -22.02 -3.58
N ASP A 289 4.86 -22.87 -2.59
CA ASP A 289 4.02 -24.04 -2.79
C ASP A 289 2.64 -23.62 -3.35
N PRO A 290 2.13 -24.26 -4.43
CA PRO A 290 0.82 -23.96 -5.00
C PRO A 290 -0.38 -24.08 -4.03
N ALA A 291 -0.21 -24.70 -2.87
CA ALA A 291 -1.21 -24.73 -1.81
C ALA A 291 -1.44 -23.36 -1.15
N PHE A 292 -0.49 -22.43 -1.28
CA PHE A 292 -0.65 -21.05 -0.82
C PHE A 292 -1.44 -20.23 -1.84
N GLY A 293 -2.46 -19.52 -1.36
CA GLY A 293 -3.18 -18.50 -2.13
C GLY A 293 -3.24 -17.18 -1.37
N ASN A 294 -3.58 -16.10 -2.07
CA ASN A 294 -3.77 -14.80 -1.42
C ASN A 294 -4.91 -14.87 -0.39
N LEU A 295 -4.66 -14.35 0.80
CA LEU A 295 -5.64 -14.32 1.89
C LEU A 295 -6.83 -13.42 1.54
N ALA A 296 -6.58 -12.31 0.86
CA ALA A 296 -7.60 -11.42 0.31
C ALA A 296 -7.13 -10.72 -0.98
N GLY A 297 -8.06 -10.07 -1.68
CA GLY A 297 -7.73 -9.08 -2.71
C GLY A 297 -7.51 -7.68 -2.13
N PRO A 298 -6.91 -6.75 -2.89
CA PRO A 298 -6.61 -5.40 -2.41
C PRO A 298 -7.88 -4.58 -2.12
N PRO A 299 -7.77 -3.41 -1.47
CA PRO A 299 -8.92 -2.57 -1.20
C PRO A 299 -9.65 -2.11 -2.46
N SER A 300 -10.96 -1.89 -2.33
CA SER A 300 -11.82 -1.38 -3.41
C SER A 300 -12.13 0.10 -3.24
N LEU A 301 -12.70 0.73 -4.27
CA LEU A 301 -13.23 2.10 -4.17
C LEU A 301 -14.31 2.23 -3.07
N ALA A 302 -15.00 1.14 -2.72
CA ALA A 302 -16.01 1.15 -1.66
C ALA A 302 -15.37 1.09 -0.26
N SER A 303 -14.45 0.15 -0.05
CA SER A 303 -13.79 -0.06 1.24
C SER A 303 -12.71 0.99 1.55
N CYS A 304 -12.15 1.63 0.52
CA CYS A 304 -11.06 2.61 0.54
C CYS A 304 -9.72 2.05 1.03
N THR A 305 -9.72 1.41 2.20
CA THR A 305 -8.52 0.97 2.92
C THR A 305 -8.63 -0.45 3.45
N ARG A 306 -9.78 -1.13 3.32
CA ARG A 306 -9.94 -2.53 3.78
C ARG A 306 -9.92 -3.50 2.61
N ASP A 307 -9.25 -4.64 2.79
CA ASP A 307 -9.13 -5.68 1.78
C ASP A 307 -10.45 -6.38 1.48
N VAL A 308 -10.53 -6.98 0.30
CA VAL A 308 -11.75 -7.62 -0.21
C VAL A 308 -11.55 -9.13 -0.26
N TYR A 309 -12.29 -9.85 0.56
CA TYR A 309 -12.27 -11.30 0.58
C TYR A 309 -13.20 -11.88 -0.49
N ALA A 310 -12.83 -13.04 -1.05
CA ALA A 310 -13.66 -13.75 -2.00
C ALA A 310 -15.01 -14.15 -1.38
N ARG A 311 -16.05 -14.23 -2.21
CA ARG A 311 -17.38 -14.61 -1.74
C ARG A 311 -17.35 -16.05 -1.21
N GLY A 312 -17.81 -16.24 0.03
CA GLY A 312 -17.84 -17.55 0.67
C GLY A 312 -16.55 -17.92 1.41
N THR A 313 -15.57 -17.02 1.51
CA THR A 313 -14.41 -17.24 2.37
C THR A 313 -14.85 -17.48 3.82
N THR A 314 -14.32 -18.55 4.40
CA THR A 314 -14.49 -18.88 5.82
C THR A 314 -13.21 -19.52 6.35
N PHE A 315 -12.84 -19.21 7.58
CA PHE A 315 -11.71 -19.83 8.28
C PHE A 315 -12.19 -20.69 9.44
N THR A 316 -11.50 -21.79 9.72
CA THR A 316 -11.65 -22.44 11.03
C THR A 316 -10.96 -21.59 12.10
N PRO A 317 -11.37 -21.67 13.38
CA PRO A 317 -10.71 -20.95 14.46
C PRO A 317 -9.20 -21.24 14.53
N GLU A 318 -8.80 -22.48 14.28
CA GLU A 318 -7.40 -22.92 14.30
C GLU A 318 -6.61 -22.30 13.15
N ALA A 319 -7.17 -22.28 11.94
CA ALA A 319 -6.52 -21.66 10.78
C ALA A 319 -6.36 -20.15 10.98
N ALA A 320 -7.40 -19.46 11.45
CA ALA A 320 -7.35 -18.04 11.75
C ALA A 320 -6.30 -17.71 12.82
N LEU A 321 -6.22 -18.52 13.88
CA LEU A 321 -5.22 -18.37 14.93
C LEU A 321 -3.80 -18.60 14.41
N ARG A 322 -3.57 -19.63 13.58
CA ARG A 322 -2.25 -19.88 12.99
C ARG A 322 -1.79 -18.76 12.08
N ILE A 323 -2.68 -18.20 11.26
CA ILE A 323 -2.38 -17.02 10.42
C ILE A 323 -2.01 -15.84 11.32
N ALA A 324 -2.83 -15.52 12.32
CA ALA A 324 -2.55 -14.42 13.24
C ALA A 324 -1.20 -14.60 13.97
N THR A 325 -0.88 -15.81 14.43
CA THR A 325 0.39 -16.14 15.08
C THR A 325 1.58 -15.99 14.11
N GLY A 326 1.47 -16.52 12.89
CA GLY A 326 2.54 -16.45 11.89
C GLY A 326 2.85 -15.02 11.47
N ILE A 327 1.82 -14.22 11.22
CA ILE A 327 1.99 -12.82 10.80
C ILE A 327 2.51 -11.94 11.94
N ALA A 328 2.04 -12.14 13.18
CA ALA A 328 2.60 -11.41 14.31
C ALA A 328 4.07 -11.80 14.58
N ALA A 329 4.47 -13.05 14.28
CA ALA A 329 5.86 -13.50 14.43
C ALA A 329 6.76 -12.87 13.35
N ALA A 330 6.30 -12.86 12.10
CA ALA A 330 6.95 -12.17 11.00
C ALA A 330 7.14 -10.67 11.30
N ALA A 331 6.09 -9.98 11.75
CA ALA A 331 6.17 -8.56 12.08
C ALA A 331 7.13 -8.29 13.26
N GLN A 332 7.11 -9.11 14.31
CA GLN A 332 8.11 -9.01 15.39
C GLN A 332 9.54 -9.17 14.86
N HIS A 333 9.76 -10.16 13.99
CA HIS A 333 11.07 -10.43 13.41
C HIS A 333 11.58 -9.24 12.59
N LEU A 334 10.73 -8.61 11.79
CA LEU A 334 11.05 -7.37 11.05
C LEU A 334 11.38 -6.22 12.02
N HIS A 335 10.56 -6.02 13.05
CA HIS A 335 10.76 -4.94 14.03
C HIS A 335 12.07 -5.07 14.80
N THR A 336 12.49 -6.29 15.15
CA THR A 336 13.80 -6.52 15.80
C THR A 336 14.99 -6.16 14.91
N ARG A 337 14.77 -6.03 13.60
CA ARG A 337 15.78 -5.66 12.60
C ARG A 337 15.66 -4.20 12.16
N GLY A 338 14.78 -3.42 12.79
CA GLY A 338 14.55 -2.03 12.42
C GLY A 338 13.81 -1.88 11.09
N ILE A 339 12.96 -2.85 10.72
CA ILE A 339 12.17 -2.84 9.48
C ILE A 339 10.69 -2.77 9.83
N MET A 340 9.98 -1.80 9.26
CA MET A 340 8.53 -1.77 9.15
C MET A 340 8.14 -2.39 7.81
N HIS A 341 7.08 -3.20 7.77
CA HIS A 341 6.54 -3.68 6.49
C HIS A 341 5.84 -2.55 5.73
N GLY A 342 5.15 -1.66 6.45
CA GLY A 342 4.48 -0.48 5.86
C GLY A 342 3.15 -0.78 5.17
N ASP A 343 2.91 -2.04 4.79
CA ASP A 343 1.64 -2.55 4.21
C ASP A 343 1.24 -3.95 4.73
N LEU A 344 1.11 -4.09 6.06
CA LEU A 344 0.80 -5.37 6.73
C LEU A 344 -0.68 -5.76 6.60
N TYR A 345 -1.12 -6.10 5.39
CA TYR A 345 -2.53 -6.36 5.05
C TYR A 345 -2.74 -7.72 4.37
N ALA A 346 -3.99 -8.17 4.35
CA ALA A 346 -4.36 -9.51 3.89
C ALA A 346 -4.03 -9.75 2.42
N HIS A 347 -4.05 -8.74 1.56
CA HIS A 347 -3.64 -8.91 0.15
C HIS A 347 -2.15 -9.21 -0.04
N ASN A 348 -1.31 -8.90 0.95
CA ASN A 348 0.13 -9.18 0.99
C ASN A 348 0.47 -10.47 1.76
N ILE A 349 -0.57 -11.19 2.21
CA ILE A 349 -0.42 -12.44 2.96
C ILE A 349 -0.90 -13.59 2.09
N LEU A 350 -0.03 -14.57 1.91
CA LEU A 350 -0.40 -15.87 1.35
C LEU A 350 -0.75 -16.83 2.48
N ASN A 351 -1.73 -17.70 2.28
CA ASN A 351 -2.07 -18.72 3.25
C ASN A 351 -2.50 -20.06 2.63
N THR A 352 -2.33 -21.14 3.40
CA THR A 352 -2.92 -22.45 3.10
C THR A 352 -4.27 -22.59 3.83
N THR A 353 -5.06 -23.61 3.47
CA THR A 353 -6.31 -23.94 4.19
C THR A 353 -6.06 -24.34 5.64
N ALA A 354 -4.85 -24.82 5.96
CA ALA A 354 -4.44 -25.16 7.30
C ALA A 354 -4.01 -23.95 8.14
N GLY A 355 -3.93 -22.75 7.55
CA GLY A 355 -3.56 -21.51 8.23
C GLY A 355 -2.05 -21.26 8.34
N GLU A 356 -1.22 -21.97 7.57
CA GLU A 356 0.16 -21.55 7.35
C GLU A 356 0.13 -20.25 6.56
N SER A 357 1.03 -19.31 6.85
CA SER A 357 1.03 -17.99 6.24
C SER A 357 2.43 -17.49 5.89
N LEU A 358 2.54 -16.84 4.74
CA LEU A 358 3.74 -16.14 4.29
C LEU A 358 3.39 -14.67 4.03
N LEU A 359 4.13 -13.76 4.66
CA LEU A 359 4.07 -12.33 4.37
C LEU A 359 5.07 -12.01 3.25
N GLY A 360 4.60 -11.25 2.27
CA GLY A 360 5.39 -10.77 1.13
C GLY A 360 5.06 -9.33 0.76
N ASP A 361 5.62 -8.89 -0.37
CA ASP A 361 5.50 -7.52 -0.90
C ASP A 361 6.00 -6.42 0.04
N PHE A 362 7.32 -6.22 0.01
CA PHE A 362 8.01 -5.20 0.81
C PHE A 362 8.05 -3.84 0.10
N GLY A 363 7.18 -3.59 -0.89
CA GLY A 363 7.18 -2.35 -1.67
C GLY A 363 7.07 -1.08 -0.82
N ALA A 364 6.37 -1.16 0.31
CA ALA A 364 6.17 -0.06 1.26
C ALA A 364 7.12 -0.11 2.48
N ALA A 365 8.04 -1.08 2.51
CA ALA A 365 8.87 -1.31 3.68
C ALA A 365 9.82 -0.15 3.96
N CYS A 366 10.04 0.12 5.24
CA CYS A 366 10.83 1.27 5.69
C CYS A 366 11.76 0.86 6.83
N PHE A 367 12.91 1.53 6.93
CA PHE A 367 13.85 1.33 8.02
C PHE A 367 13.62 2.35 9.15
N PHE A 368 13.88 1.95 10.40
CA PHE A 368 13.87 2.83 11.57
C PHE A 368 14.96 2.43 12.58
N ASP A 369 15.47 3.41 13.33
CA ASP A 369 16.54 3.15 14.30
C ASP A 369 15.96 2.48 15.55
N VAL A 370 16.38 1.23 15.80
CA VAL A 370 16.01 0.46 16.98
C VAL A 370 16.54 1.06 18.28
N ASN A 371 17.56 1.93 18.21
CA ASN A 371 18.17 2.58 19.37
C ASN A 371 17.45 3.87 19.80
N GLU A 372 16.44 4.32 19.03
CA GLU A 372 15.56 5.43 19.40
C GLU A 372 14.20 4.92 19.89
N PRO A 373 14.09 4.43 21.14
CA PRO A 373 12.94 3.63 21.58
C PRO A 373 11.61 4.37 21.47
N LYS A 374 11.59 5.69 21.63
CA LYS A 374 10.34 6.47 21.55
C LYS A 374 9.76 6.46 20.13
N VAL A 375 10.58 6.73 19.12
CA VAL A 375 10.15 6.76 17.71
C VAL A 375 9.92 5.34 17.20
N ALA A 376 10.86 4.43 17.50
CA ALA A 376 10.76 3.02 17.15
C ALA A 376 9.45 2.41 17.65
N TYR A 377 9.12 2.54 18.95
CA TYR A 377 7.88 1.97 19.48
C TYR A 377 6.63 2.63 18.91
N ALA A 378 6.66 3.92 18.62
CA ALA A 378 5.51 4.59 18.02
C ALA A 378 5.25 4.08 16.60
N LEU A 379 6.29 3.93 15.78
CA LEU A 379 6.21 3.32 14.44
C LEU A 379 5.68 1.89 14.50
N GLN A 380 6.26 1.04 15.35
CA GLN A 380 5.82 -0.35 15.52
C GLN A 380 4.33 -0.43 15.89
N ARG A 381 3.85 0.51 16.71
CA ARG A 381 2.43 0.59 17.13
C ARG A 381 1.48 1.07 16.03
N LEU A 382 1.97 1.70 14.97
CA LEU A 382 1.18 1.94 13.75
C LEU A 382 0.89 0.60 13.05
N GLU A 383 1.91 -0.24 12.88
CA GLU A 383 1.75 -1.55 12.22
C GLU A 383 1.01 -2.57 13.10
N VAL A 384 1.09 -2.46 14.44
CA VAL A 384 0.21 -3.20 15.36
C VAL A 384 -1.26 -2.90 15.08
N ARG A 385 -1.60 -1.66 14.69
CA ARG A 385 -2.97 -1.34 14.29
C ARG A 385 -3.35 -2.06 12.99
N ALA A 386 -2.46 -2.12 12.00
CA ALA A 386 -2.68 -2.90 10.78
C ALA A 386 -2.96 -4.38 11.11
N PHE A 387 -2.15 -4.97 12.01
CA PHE A 387 -2.40 -6.32 12.53
C PHE A 387 -3.77 -6.44 13.23
N GLY A 388 -4.18 -5.43 13.99
CA GLY A 388 -5.50 -5.38 14.60
C GLY A 388 -6.65 -5.37 13.58
N CYS A 389 -6.47 -4.73 12.41
CA CYS A 389 -7.42 -4.78 11.30
C CYS A 389 -7.47 -6.16 10.65
N LEU A 390 -6.30 -6.79 10.43
CA LEU A 390 -6.22 -8.18 9.96
C LEU A 390 -6.93 -9.15 10.93
N LEU A 391 -6.69 -9.00 12.24
CA LEU A 391 -7.32 -9.86 13.25
C LEU A 391 -8.84 -9.66 13.28
N GLU A 392 -9.32 -8.42 13.11
CA GLU A 392 -10.75 -8.15 12.97
C GLU A 392 -11.36 -8.89 11.76
N GLU A 393 -10.67 -8.87 10.61
CA GLU A 393 -11.09 -9.58 9.39
C GLU A 393 -11.12 -11.09 9.62
N LEU A 394 -10.03 -11.68 10.10
CA LEU A 394 -9.95 -13.11 10.38
C LEU A 394 -11.08 -13.58 11.31
N LEU A 395 -11.40 -12.80 12.34
CA LEU A 395 -12.50 -13.10 13.27
C LEU A 395 -13.88 -12.91 12.63
N ALA A 396 -14.06 -11.97 11.70
CA ALA A 396 -15.31 -11.75 10.98
C ALA A 396 -15.64 -12.89 10.00
N TYR A 397 -14.62 -13.54 9.43
CA TYR A 397 -14.75 -14.68 8.53
C TYR A 397 -14.69 -16.04 9.26
N CYS A 398 -14.82 -16.07 10.58
CA CYS A 398 -14.84 -17.29 11.39
C CYS A 398 -16.25 -17.55 11.96
N PRO A 399 -17.07 -18.41 11.32
CA PRO A 399 -18.50 -18.53 11.63
C PRO A 399 -18.85 -19.24 12.94
N ALA A 400 -17.89 -19.91 13.61
CA ALA A 400 -18.20 -20.98 14.57
C ALA A 400 -17.73 -20.76 16.03
N ALA A 401 -17.27 -19.57 16.45
CA ALA A 401 -16.59 -19.46 17.75
C ALA A 401 -16.80 -18.19 18.62
N PRO A 402 -17.83 -17.33 18.46
CA PRO A 402 -17.90 -16.05 19.18
C PRO A 402 -17.87 -16.18 20.72
N ASP A 403 -18.38 -17.27 21.29
CA ASP A 403 -18.54 -17.41 22.74
C ASP A 403 -17.40 -18.19 23.44
N THR A 404 -16.39 -18.64 22.70
CA THR A 404 -15.25 -19.36 23.30
C THR A 404 -14.31 -18.39 24.02
N ALA A 405 -13.67 -18.83 25.11
CA ALA A 405 -12.68 -18.01 25.84
C ALA A 405 -11.49 -17.60 24.94
N ALA A 406 -11.08 -18.49 24.03
CA ALA A 406 -10.07 -18.22 23.01
C ALA A 406 -10.48 -17.05 22.09
N PHE A 407 -11.69 -17.10 21.53
CA PHE A 407 -12.19 -16.02 20.67
C PHE A 407 -12.36 -14.70 21.41
N GLN A 408 -12.82 -14.72 22.66
CA GLN A 408 -12.90 -13.52 23.50
C GLN A 408 -11.52 -12.91 23.77
N THR A 409 -10.51 -13.75 23.97
CA THR A 409 -9.11 -13.32 24.13
C THR A 409 -8.59 -12.64 22.85
N LEU A 410 -8.88 -13.23 21.68
CA LEU A 410 -8.53 -12.64 20.37
C LEU A 410 -9.28 -11.33 20.11
N ARG A 411 -10.57 -11.24 20.45
CA ARG A 411 -11.35 -9.99 20.35
C ARG A 411 -10.78 -8.89 21.26
N ASN A 412 -10.43 -9.21 22.50
CA ASN A 412 -9.80 -8.25 23.41
C ASN A 412 -8.43 -7.79 22.90
N LEU A 413 -7.62 -8.72 22.38
CA LEU A 413 -6.34 -8.40 21.74
C LEU A 413 -6.54 -7.47 20.54
N GLN A 414 -7.50 -7.78 19.67
CA GLN A 414 -7.86 -6.97 18.52
C GLN A 414 -8.22 -5.53 18.93
N GLN A 415 -9.09 -5.36 19.93
CA GLN A 415 -9.48 -4.06 20.45
C GLN A 415 -8.29 -3.28 21.00
N ARG A 416 -7.37 -3.93 21.73
CA ARG A 416 -6.13 -3.31 22.22
C ARG A 416 -5.20 -2.87 21.10
N CYS A 417 -5.17 -3.58 19.97
CA CYS A 417 -4.34 -3.23 18.81
C CYS A 417 -4.89 -2.01 18.06
N VAL A 418 -6.22 -1.84 17.97
CA VAL A 418 -6.85 -0.76 17.18
C VAL A 418 -7.29 0.46 17.97
N GLN A 419 -7.06 0.47 19.29
CA GLN A 419 -7.47 1.56 20.15
C GLN A 419 -6.74 2.89 19.80
N PRO A 420 -7.39 4.05 20.04
CA PRO A 420 -6.97 5.33 19.47
C PRO A 420 -5.69 5.90 20.08
N GLN A 421 -5.34 5.56 21.32
CA GLN A 421 -4.14 6.05 21.99
C GLN A 421 -2.94 5.20 21.57
N VAL A 422 -2.15 5.65 20.59
CA VAL A 422 -1.07 4.87 19.95
C VAL A 422 -0.18 4.18 20.98
N GLU A 423 0.31 4.91 21.98
CA GLU A 423 1.25 4.44 23.00
C GLU A 423 0.72 3.33 23.90
N ALA A 424 -0.61 3.17 24.01
CA ALA A 424 -1.22 2.11 24.81
C ALA A 424 -1.47 0.82 24.00
N ARG A 425 -1.15 0.81 22.69
CA ARG A 425 -1.16 -0.41 21.88
C ARG A 425 -0.01 -1.33 22.32
N PRO A 426 -0.21 -2.66 22.37
CA PRO A 426 0.86 -3.60 22.69
C PRO A 426 1.94 -3.58 21.61
N LEU A 427 3.15 -4.03 21.93
CA LEU A 427 4.15 -4.40 20.92
C LEU A 427 3.96 -5.85 20.47
N PHE A 428 4.52 -6.25 19.32
CA PHE A 428 4.35 -7.61 18.80
C PHE A 428 4.86 -8.71 19.75
N ALA A 429 5.84 -8.42 20.61
CA ALA A 429 6.28 -9.36 21.64
C ALA A 429 5.15 -9.70 22.65
N GLU A 430 4.34 -8.72 23.06
CA GLU A 430 3.17 -8.94 23.94
C GLU A 430 2.03 -9.64 23.19
N ILE A 431 1.86 -9.32 21.90
CA ILE A 431 0.89 -9.97 21.02
C ILE A 431 1.21 -11.47 20.91
N GLN A 432 2.47 -11.82 20.63
CA GLN A 432 2.93 -13.21 20.54
C GLN A 432 2.70 -13.98 21.84
N GLN A 433 2.98 -13.39 23.00
CA GLN A 433 2.69 -14.00 24.29
C GLN A 433 1.18 -14.30 24.46
N THR A 434 0.33 -13.35 24.05
CA THR A 434 -1.12 -13.53 24.11
C THR A 434 -1.58 -14.65 23.19
N LEU A 435 -1.12 -14.68 21.93
CA LEU A 435 -1.47 -15.70 20.95
C LEU A 435 -0.99 -17.10 21.34
N ALA A 436 0.22 -17.21 21.90
CA ALA A 436 0.75 -18.46 22.43
C ALA A 436 -0.12 -19.00 23.59
N GLY A 437 -0.60 -18.11 24.46
CA GLY A 437 -1.55 -18.48 25.52
C GLY A 437 -2.88 -19.00 24.97
N VAL A 438 -3.37 -18.47 23.84
CA VAL A 438 -4.57 -19.00 23.19
C VAL A 438 -4.32 -20.39 22.61
N LEU A 439 -3.18 -20.60 21.94
CA LEU A 439 -2.81 -21.91 21.35
C LEU A 439 -2.65 -23.03 22.39
N GLN A 440 -2.20 -22.71 23.60
CA GLN A 440 -2.07 -23.70 24.69
C GLN A 440 -3.41 -24.10 25.31
N ASN A 441 -4.45 -23.27 25.15
CA ASN A 441 -5.77 -23.45 25.75
C ASN A 441 -6.87 -23.79 24.72
N ALA A 442 -6.52 -23.89 23.45
CA ALA A 442 -7.36 -24.35 22.34
C ALA A 442 -7.15 -25.85 22.11
#